data_AF-A0A1H0VKK7-F1
#
_entry.id   AF-A0A1H0VKK7-F1
#
_cell.length_a   1.000
_cell.length_b   1.000
_cell.length_c   1.000
_cell.angle_alpha   90.00
_cell.angle_beta   90.00
_cell.angle_gamma   90.00
#
_symmetry.space_group_name_H-M   'P 1'
#
loop_
_entity.id
_entity.type
_entity.pdbx_description
1 polymer ?
#
loop_
_entity_poly.entity_id
_entity_poly.type
_entity_poly.pdbx_seq_one_letter_code
_entity_poly.pdbx_strand_id
1 'polypeptide(L)' 'MRTYTIFAGVNGAGKTSIYKSIYYNENKYEKRINTDEMVAIIG' A
#
# COMPACT_ATOMS: atom_id res chain seq x y z
N MET A 1 -2.52 9.46 -18.42
CA MET A 1 -1.18 9.13 -17.90
C MET A 1 -1.38 8.26 -16.66
N ARG A 2 -0.57 7.20 -16.45
CA ARG A 2 -0.72 6.38 -15.24
C ARG A 2 0.04 7.04 -14.08
N THR A 3 -0.60 7.14 -12.92
CA THR A 3 0.00 7.68 -11.70
C THR A 3 0.30 6.53 -10.75
N TYR A 4 1.45 6.57 -10.10
CA TYR A 4 1.89 5.57 -9.14
C TYR A 4 2.34 6.26 -7.85
N THR A 5 1.93 5.72 -6.71
CA THR A 5 2.27 6.25 -5.39
C THR A 5 3.15 5.26 -4.65
N ILE A 6 4.30 5.71 -4.16
CA ILE A 6 5.23 4.89 -3.36
C ILE A 6 5.20 5.38 -1.91
N PHE A 7 4.98 4.45 -0.98
CA PHE A 7 5.04 4.71 0.46
C PHE A 7 6.34 4.15 1.04
N ALA A 8 7.23 5.02 1.52
CA ALA A 8 8.55 4.65 2.07
C ALA A 8 8.72 5.12 3.53
N GLY A 9 9.58 4.43 4.29
CA GLY A 9 9.83 4.69 5.71
C GLY A 9 10.16 3.41 6.49
N VAL A 10 10.67 3.54 7.71
CA VAL A 10 11.01 2.41 8.59
C VAL A 10 9.77 1.59 9.01
N ASN A 11 9.97 0.41 9.61
CA ASN A 11 8.88 -0.39 10.18
C ASN A 11 8.22 0.38 11.33
N GLY A 12 6.89 0.38 11.36
CA GLY A 12 6.12 1.17 12.32
C GLY A 12 5.87 2.64 11.93
N ALA A 13 6.46 3.16 10.85
CA ALA A 13 6.26 4.55 10.40
C ALA A 13 4.84 4.89 9.85
N GLY A 14 3.87 3.98 9.97
CA GLY A 14 2.48 4.26 9.60
C GLY A 14 2.14 4.20 8.10
N LYS A 15 3.04 3.71 7.24
CA LYS A 15 2.84 3.61 5.76
C LYS A 15 1.47 3.02 5.38
N THR A 16 1.09 1.90 5.99
CA THR A 16 -0.21 1.23 5.74
C THR A 16 -1.40 2.07 6.19
N SER A 17 -1.27 2.81 7.30
CA SER A 17 -2.33 3.71 7.79
C SER A 17 -2.55 4.87 6.83
N ILE A 18 -1.47 5.46 6.29
CA ILE A 18 -1.55 6.53 5.30
C ILE A 18 -2.20 6.02 4.00
N TYR A 19 -1.79 4.83 3.52
CA TYR A 19 -2.46 4.21 2.37
C TYR A 19 -3.96 4.06 2.63
N LYS A 20 -4.38 3.54 3.79
CA LYS A 20 -5.80 3.38 4.13
C LYS A 20 -6.50 4.73 4.21
N SER A 21 -5.93 5.76 4.82
CA SER A 21 -6.60 7.07 4.94
C SER A 21 -6.84 7.74 3.59
N ILE A 22 -5.93 7.54 2.63
CA ILE A 22 -6.03 8.16 1.29
C ILE A 22 -6.93 7.32 0.37
N TYR A 23 -6.75 6.00 0.35
CA TYR A 23 -7.30 5.14 -0.69
C TYR A 23 -8.54 4.33 -0.29
N TYR A 24 -8.85 4.20 1.02
CA TYR A 24 -9.97 3.38 1.49
C TYR A 24 -11.35 3.99 1.19
N ASN A 25 -11.42 5.31 1.01
CA ASN A 25 -12.68 6.02 0.71
C ASN A 25 -12.87 6.36 -0.78
N GLU A 26 -11.80 6.54 -1.56
CA GLU A 26 -11.92 7.13 -2.90
C GLU A 26 -11.55 6.21 -4.07
N ASN A 27 -10.78 5.13 -3.88
CA ASN A 27 -10.22 4.38 -5.02
C ASN A 27 -10.17 2.85 -4.79
N LYS A 28 -11.36 2.23 -4.82
CA LYS A 28 -11.54 0.75 -4.68
C LYS A 28 -10.88 -0.10 -5.77
N TYR A 29 -10.45 0.51 -6.88
CA TYR A 29 -9.92 -0.21 -8.05
C TYR A 29 -8.39 -0.13 -8.20
N GLU A 30 -7.70 0.62 -7.34
CA GLU A 30 -6.23 0.66 -7.39
C GLU A 30 -5.60 -0.63 -6.84
N LYS A 31 -4.64 -1.17 -7.60
CA LYS A 31 -3.92 -2.38 -7.22
C LYS A 31 -2.78 -2.04 -6.26
N ARG A 32 -2.97 -2.31 -4.97
CA ARG A 32 -1.89 -2.25 -3.98
C ARG A 32 -0.95 -3.44 -4.16
N ILE A 33 0.35 -3.16 -4.12
CA ILE A 33 1.43 -4.16 -4.10
C ILE A 33 2.21 -3.94 -2.81
N ASN A 34 2.25 -4.95 -1.93
CA ASN A 34 3.01 -4.93 -0.70
C ASN A 34 3.84 -6.21 -0.60
N THR A 35 5.16 -6.08 -0.45
CA THR A 35 6.09 -7.22 -0.46
C THR A 35 5.82 -8.21 0.66
N ASP A 36 5.58 -7.74 1.88
CA ASP A 36 5.37 -8.61 3.05
C ASP A 36 4.14 -9.51 2.84
N GLU A 37 3.06 -8.96 2.29
CA GLU A 37 1.85 -9.71 1.94
C GLU A 37 2.08 -10.69 0.79
N MET A 38 2.88 -10.33 -0.21
CA MET A 38 3.20 -11.26 -1.30
C MET A 38 4.11 -12.41 -0.84
N VAL A 39 5.06 -12.14 0.04
CA VAL A 39 5.93 -13.16 0.63
C VAL A 39 5.13 -14.12 1.52
N ALA A 40 4.22 -13.61 2.34
CA ALA A 40 3.37 -14.43 3.22
C ALA A 40 2.46 -15.42 2.48
N ILE A 41 2.18 -15.20 1.18
CA ILE A 41 1.38 -16.11 0.34
C ILE A 41 2.25 -17.23 -0.26
N ILE A 42 3.53 -16.98 -0.47
CA ILE A 42 4.46 -17.93 -1.10
C ILE A 42 5.14 -18.82 -0.05
N GLY A 43 5.34 -18.28 1.16
CA GLY A 43 5.98 -18.96 2.29
C GLY A 43 5.09 -19.95 3.03
#